data_AF-A0A523PQE7-F1
#
_entry.id   AF-A0A523PQE7-F1
#
_cell.length_a   1.000
_cell.length_b   1.000
_cell.length_c   1.000
_cell.angle_alpha   90.00
_cell.angle_beta   90.00
_cell.angle_gamma   90.00
#
_symmetry.space_group_name_H-M   'P 1'
#
loop_
_entity.id
_entity.type
_entity.pdbx_description
1 polymer ?
#
loop_
_entity_poly.entity_id
_entity_poly.type
_entity_poly.pdbx_seq_one_letter_code
_entity_poly.pdbx_strand_id
1 'polypeptide(L)'
;MVTVANDSVAPNEHVHLRGVGLVLLAGVFWSTTGIIVRLIESANEWQIVFYRSIALMLTLLVVLVVRNGRTIFSVFRAAGVNAIVGGLCLGSGFACWIFSLTHTTVANALFLLATAPFLTAILARIVIGERVARATWLAMTVA
;
A
#
# COMPACT_ATOMS: atom_id res chain seq x y z
N MET A 1 -30.85 11.27 -27.98
CA MET A 1 -30.48 12.61 -27.49
C MET A 1 -29.98 12.47 -26.05
N VAL A 2 -28.77 11.93 -25.86
CA VAL A 2 -27.90 12.18 -24.70
C VAL A 2 -26.48 12.08 -25.26
N THR A 3 -25.88 13.25 -25.47
CA THR A 3 -24.51 13.42 -25.92
C THR A 3 -23.59 12.89 -24.82
N VAL A 4 -22.84 11.82 -25.12
CA VAL A 4 -21.70 11.41 -24.30
C VAL A 4 -20.68 12.53 -24.40
N ALA A 5 -20.69 13.43 -23.41
CA ALA A 5 -19.62 14.41 -23.23
C ALA A 5 -18.34 13.62 -22.95
N ASN A 6 -17.49 13.55 -23.97
CA ASN A 6 -16.12 13.12 -23.89
C ASN A 6 -15.35 14.20 -23.11
N ASP A 7 -15.43 14.15 -21.78
CA ASP A 7 -14.55 14.92 -20.91
C ASP A 7 -13.18 14.25 -20.94
N SER A 8 -12.43 14.51 -22.00
CA SER A 8 -10.98 14.36 -21.99
C SER A 8 -10.42 15.37 -20.98
N VAL A 9 -10.45 15.00 -19.70
CA VAL A 9 -9.78 15.72 -18.62
C VAL A 9 -8.30 15.72 -18.97
N ALA A 10 -7.81 16.80 -19.57
CA ALA A 10 -6.38 17.01 -19.76
C ALA A 10 -5.71 16.83 -18.40
N PRO A 11 -4.73 15.91 -18.24
CA PRO A 11 -4.11 15.65 -16.96
C PRO A 11 -3.54 16.96 -16.43
N ASN A 12 -4.03 17.40 -15.27
CA ASN A 12 -3.57 18.63 -14.63
C ASN A 12 -2.06 18.47 -14.42
N GLU A 13 -1.23 19.15 -15.20
CA GLU A 13 0.23 18.95 -15.20
C GLU A 13 0.82 19.10 -13.79
N HIS A 14 0.27 20.03 -13.00
CA HIS A 14 0.60 20.21 -11.58
C HIS A 14 0.29 19.01 -10.69
N VAL A 15 -0.79 18.25 -10.95
CA VAL A 15 -1.12 17.04 -10.19
C VAL A 15 -0.19 15.90 -10.61
N HIS A 16 0.15 15.80 -11.89
CA HIS A 16 1.10 14.81 -12.39
C HIS A 16 2.51 15.02 -11.81
N LEU A 17 3.05 16.24 -11.87
CA LEU A 17 4.36 16.57 -11.30
C LEU A 17 4.42 16.38 -9.78
N ARG A 18 3.35 16.74 -9.06
CA ARG A 18 3.24 16.45 -7.62
C ARG A 18 3.21 14.95 -7.34
N GLY A 19 2.50 14.17 -8.16
CA GLY A 19 2.48 12.72 -8.08
C GLY A 19 3.88 12.11 -8.29
N VAL A 20 4.57 12.53 -9.34
CA VAL A 20 5.96 12.11 -9.63
C VAL A 20 6.89 12.44 -8.47
N GLY A 21 6.82 13.67 -7.93
CA GLY A 21 7.62 14.07 -6.77
C GLY A 21 7.35 13.22 -5.52
N LEU A 22 6.08 12.91 -5.25
CA LEU A 22 5.70 12.05 -4.12
C LEU A 22 6.19 10.59 -4.31
N VAL A 23 6.12 10.04 -5.52
CA VAL A 23 6.59 8.69 -5.82
C VAL A 23 8.12 8.60 -5.69
N LEU A 24 8.85 9.59 -6.19
CA LEU A 24 10.30 9.65 -6.04
C LEU A 24 10.70 9.71 -4.56
N LEU A 25 10.03 10.57 -3.79
CA LEU A 25 10.28 10.69 -2.36
C LEU A 25 9.95 9.38 -1.64
N ALA A 26 8.82 8.73 -1.95
CA ALA A 26 8.49 7.42 -1.42
C ALA A 26 9.56 6.37 -1.76
N GLY A 27 10.07 6.34 -2.99
CA GLY A 27 11.12 5.41 -3.43
C GLY A 27 12.45 5.59 -2.68
N VAL A 28 12.85 6.84 -2.39
CA VAL A 28 14.04 7.14 -1.57
C VAL A 28 13.86 6.62 -0.15
N PHE A 29 12.73 6.91 0.49
CA PHE A 29 12.45 6.43 1.85
C PHE A 29 12.36 4.90 1.90
N TRP A 30 11.77 4.27 0.88
CA TRP A 30 11.65 2.81 0.79
C TRP A 30 13.01 2.14 0.61
N SER A 31 13.90 2.71 -0.20
CA SER A 31 15.26 2.19 -0.43
C SER A 31 16.11 2.24 0.84
N THR A 32 16.02 3.34 1.61
CA THR A 32 16.75 3.49 2.87
C THR A 32 16.26 2.52 3.95
N THR A 33 14.97 2.17 3.93
CA THR A 33 14.37 1.27 4.92
C THR A 33 15.02 -0.12 4.92
N GLY A 34 15.36 -0.68 3.76
CA GLY A 34 16.01 -2.00 3.67
C GLY A 34 17.42 -2.01 4.25
N ILE A 35 18.16 -0.90 4.14
CA ILE A 35 19.51 -0.74 4.70
C ILE A 35 19.42 -0.62 6.23
N ILE A 36 18.51 0.19 6.75
CA ILE A 36 18.32 0.37 8.21
C ILE A 36 17.98 -0.95 8.89
N VAL A 37 17.07 -1.75 8.31
CA VAL A 37 16.68 -3.05 8.87
C VAL A 37 17.86 -4.02 8.92
N ARG A 38 18.74 -4.00 7.92
CA ARG A 38 19.94 -4.84 7.90
C ARG A 38 21.06 -4.37 8.83
N LEU A 39 21.15 -3.06 9.09
CA LEU A 39 22.14 -2.48 10.01
C LEU A 39 21.85 -2.81 11.48
N ILE A 40 20.61 -3.21 11.77
CA ILE A 40 20.18 -3.61 13.10
C ILE A 40 20.42 -5.12 13.24
N GLU A 41 21.68 -5.50 13.44
CA GLU A 41 22.07 -6.91 13.67
C GLU A 41 21.67 -7.43 15.07
N SER A 42 21.25 -6.56 15.99
CA SER A 42 20.95 -6.92 17.39
C SER A 42 19.49 -6.72 17.84
N ALA A 43 18.57 -6.28 16.97
CA ALA A 43 17.17 -6.15 17.36
C ALA A 43 16.36 -7.37 16.97
N ASN A 44 15.51 -7.78 17.90
CA ASN A 44 14.57 -8.87 17.72
C ASN A 44 13.54 -8.49 16.64
N GLU A 45 13.18 -9.42 15.76
CA GLU A 45 12.29 -9.21 14.60
C GLU A 45 10.96 -8.56 15.02
N TRP A 46 10.48 -8.96 16.20
CA TRP A 46 9.30 -8.40 16.86
C TRP A 46 9.42 -6.91 17.18
N GLN A 47 10.60 -6.42 17.55
CA GLN A 47 10.83 -5.00 17.80
C GLN A 47 10.73 -4.20 16.50
N ILE A 48 11.27 -4.71 15.40
CA ILE A 48 11.20 -4.06 14.09
C ILE A 48 9.74 -3.96 13.63
N VAL A 49 8.97 -5.05 13.74
CA VAL A 49 7.53 -5.05 13.42
C VAL A 49 6.77 -4.07 14.32
N PHE A 50 7.08 -4.04 15.62
CA PHE A 50 6.41 -3.18 16.59
C PHE A 50 6.67 -1.68 16.32
N TYR A 51 7.93 -1.28 16.18
CA TYR A 51 8.29 0.12 15.88
C TYR A 51 7.71 0.58 14.54
N ARG A 52 7.72 -0.27 13.51
CA ARG A 52 7.09 0.05 12.23
C ARG A 52 5.58 0.21 12.33
N SER A 53 4.91 -0.68 13.06
CA SER A 53 3.46 -0.64 13.24
C SER A 53 3.03 0.60 14.03
N ILE A 54 3.76 0.96 15.09
CA ILE A 54 3.52 2.20 15.83
C ILE A 54 3.78 3.43 14.98
N ALA A 55 4.89 3.47 14.24
CA ALA A 55 5.19 4.60 13.36
C ALA A 55 4.08 4.79 12.31
N LEU A 56 3.63 3.70 11.67
CA LEU A 56 2.54 3.74 10.70
C LEU A 56 1.22 4.18 11.34
N MET A 57 0.88 3.67 12.52
CA MET A 57 -0.30 4.08 13.27
C MET A 57 -0.26 5.57 13.59
N LEU A 58 0.85 6.08 14.11
CA LEU A 58 1.04 7.48 14.46
C LEU A 58 0.98 8.37 13.22
N THR A 59 1.68 8.01 12.14
CA THR A 59 1.66 8.78 10.88
C THR A 59 0.26 8.84 10.30
N LEU A 60 -0.46 7.71 10.22
CA LEU A 60 -1.83 7.70 9.72
C LEU A 60 -2.75 8.55 10.61
N LEU A 61 -2.60 8.47 11.93
CA LEU A 61 -3.38 9.27 12.87
C LEU A 61 -3.09 10.75 12.70
N VAL A 62 -1.82 11.16 12.61
CA VAL A 62 -1.42 12.56 12.37
C VAL A 62 -1.97 13.06 11.04
N VAL A 63 -1.81 12.30 9.95
CA VAL A 63 -2.33 12.67 8.62
C VAL A 63 -3.84 12.82 8.65
N LEU A 64 -4.54 11.91 9.34
CA LEU A 64 -5.99 11.96 9.48
C LEU A 64 -6.44 13.17 10.32
N VAL A 65 -5.74 13.48 11.42
CA VAL A 65 -5.99 14.68 12.25
C VAL A 65 -5.76 15.95 11.43
N VAL A 66 -4.69 16.02 10.64
CA VAL A 66 -4.38 17.19 9.81
C VAL A 66 -5.39 17.36 8.67
N ARG A 67 -5.83 16.27 8.01
CA ARG A 67 -6.80 16.33 6.91
C ARG A 67 -8.24 16.57 7.36
N ASN A 68 -8.66 15.95 8.46
CA ASN A 68 -10.07 15.91 8.85
C ASN A 68 -10.37 16.71 10.13
N GLY A 69 -9.36 17.19 10.86
CA GLY A 69 -9.54 18.05 12.02
C GLY A 69 -10.51 17.47 13.06
N ARG A 70 -11.57 18.22 13.39
CA ARG A 70 -12.55 17.88 14.44
C ARG A 70 -13.57 16.80 14.02
N THR A 71 -13.68 16.48 12.73
CA THR A 71 -14.58 15.43 12.21
C THR A 71 -13.94 14.04 12.22
N ILE A 72 -12.79 13.86 12.89
CA ILE A 72 -12.10 12.56 12.92
C ILE A 72 -12.99 11.43 13.46
N PHE A 73 -13.81 11.71 14.46
CA PHE A 73 -14.73 10.74 15.05
C PHE A 73 -15.84 10.31 14.07
N SER A 74 -16.31 11.21 13.20
CA SER A 74 -17.29 10.83 12.18
C SER A 74 -16.66 9.99 11.08
N VAL A 75 -15.40 10.26 10.74
CA VAL A 75 -14.63 9.47 9.76
C VAL A 75 -14.35 8.07 10.28
N PHE A 76 -13.89 7.92 11.53
CA PHE A 76 -13.70 6.61 12.15
C PHE A 76 -15.01 5.81 12.20
N ARG A 77 -16.12 6.48 12.55
CA ARG A 77 -17.44 5.84 12.60
C ARG A 77 -17.96 5.46 11.20
N ALA A 78 -17.67 6.27 10.18
CA ALA A 78 -18.03 5.97 8.80
C ALA A 78 -17.16 4.87 8.19
N ALA A 79 -15.88 4.81 8.57
CA ALA A 79 -14.94 3.80 8.08
C ALA A 79 -15.22 2.41 8.68
N GLY A 80 -15.72 2.37 9.91
CA GLY A 80 -16.35 1.19 10.52
C GLY A 80 -15.51 -0.10 10.43
N VAL A 81 -16.18 -1.22 10.17
CA VAL A 81 -15.55 -2.55 10.08
C VAL A 81 -14.55 -2.65 8.93
N ASN A 82 -14.76 -1.93 7.82
CA ASN A 82 -13.87 -1.97 6.66
C ASN A 82 -12.47 -1.44 6.99
N ALA A 83 -12.37 -0.41 7.84
CA ALA A 83 -11.08 0.10 8.31
C ALA A 83 -10.36 -0.90 9.22
N ILE A 84 -11.10 -1.65 10.04
CA ILE A 84 -10.53 -2.68 10.92
C ILE A 84 -10.01 -3.84 10.08
N VAL A 85 -10.81 -4.36 9.15
CA VAL A 85 -10.41 -5.45 8.26
C VAL A 85 -9.23 -5.03 7.38
N GLY A 86 -9.29 -3.84 6.77
CA GLY A 86 -8.20 -3.30 5.97
C GLY A 86 -6.91 -3.09 6.77
N GLY A 87 -7.03 -2.56 8.00
CA GLY A 87 -5.89 -2.38 8.91
C GLY A 87 -5.26 -3.69 9.35
N LEU A 88 -6.08 -4.71 9.67
CA LEU A 88 -5.60 -6.05 10.01
C LEU A 88 -4.92 -6.74 8.82
N CYS A 89 -5.49 -6.65 7.62
CA CYS A 89 -4.88 -7.17 6.40
C CYS A 89 -3.55 -6.46 6.09
N LEU A 90 -3.50 -5.14 6.23
CA LEU A 90 -2.29 -4.36 6.00
C LEU A 90 -1.19 -4.70 7.02
N GLY A 91 -1.55 -4.73 8.31
CA GLY A 91 -0.62 -5.05 9.39
C GLY A 91 -0.08 -6.47 9.29
N SER A 92 -0.96 -7.45 9.06
CA SER A 92 -0.53 -8.86 8.85
C SER A 92 0.33 -9.03 7.60
N GLY A 93 0.02 -8.32 6.51
CA GLY A 93 0.85 -8.30 5.30
C GLY A 93 2.25 -7.76 5.55
N PHE A 94 2.37 -6.65 6.29
CA PHE A 94 3.68 -6.10 6.68
C PHE A 94 4.46 -7.03 7.62
N ALA A 95 3.79 -7.68 8.57
CA ALA A 95 4.42 -8.66 9.42
C ALA A 95 4.95 -9.85 8.58
N CYS A 96 4.12 -10.41 7.71
CA CYS A 96 4.52 -11.49 6.79
C CYS A 96 5.70 -11.08 5.90
N TRP A 97 5.74 -9.84 5.41
CA TRP A 97 6.85 -9.32 4.62
C TRP A 97 8.18 -9.36 5.39
N ILE A 98 8.18 -8.89 6.65
CA ILE A 98 9.39 -8.89 7.48
C ILE A 98 9.80 -10.32 7.81
N PHE A 99 8.86 -11.18 8.23
CA PHE A 99 9.14 -12.60 8.48
C PHE A 99 9.68 -13.31 7.22
N SER A 100 9.17 -12.99 6.03
CA SER A 100 9.71 -13.57 4.78
C SER A 100 11.16 -13.13 4.55
N LEU A 101 11.51 -11.88 4.85
CA LEU A 101 12.87 -11.38 4.67
C LEU A 101 13.87 -11.96 5.68
N THR A 102 13.40 -12.35 6.88
CA THR A 102 14.27 -12.92 7.92
C THR A 102 14.38 -14.44 7.84
N HIS A 103 13.32 -15.14 7.41
CA HIS A 103 13.32 -16.60 7.29
C HIS A 103 13.66 -17.14 5.90
N THR A 104 13.63 -16.31 4.84
CA THR A 104 13.95 -16.73 3.47
C THR A 104 14.95 -15.79 2.80
N THR A 105 15.46 -16.19 1.63
CA THR A 105 16.32 -15.30 0.84
C THR A 105 15.51 -14.14 0.28
N VAL A 106 16.15 -12.98 0.11
CA VAL A 106 15.51 -11.80 -0.51
C VAL A 106 14.96 -12.11 -1.90
N ALA A 107 15.63 -12.99 -2.64
CA ALA A 107 15.16 -13.44 -3.95
C ALA A 107 13.79 -14.15 -3.87
N ASN A 108 13.61 -15.05 -2.90
CA ASN A 108 12.33 -15.74 -2.72
C ASN A 108 11.22 -14.80 -2.25
N ALA A 109 11.54 -13.85 -1.36
CA ALA A 109 10.59 -12.83 -0.91
C ALA A 109 10.12 -11.91 -2.06
N LEU A 110 11.05 -11.48 -2.92
CA LEU A 110 10.73 -10.65 -4.09
C LEU A 110 9.96 -11.44 -5.16
N PHE A 111 10.29 -12.72 -5.36
CA PHE A 111 9.53 -13.60 -6.24
C PHE A 111 8.07 -13.74 -5.78
N LEU A 112 7.84 -13.96 -4.48
CA LEU A 112 6.50 -13.95 -3.91
C LEU A 112 5.80 -12.59 -4.08
N LEU A 113 6.52 -11.48 -3.91
CA LEU A 113 5.96 -10.15 -4.12
C LEU A 113 5.52 -9.93 -5.57
N ALA A 114 6.25 -10.47 -6.54
CA ALA A 114 5.88 -10.41 -7.96
C ALA A 114 4.55 -11.13 -8.24
N THR A 115 4.14 -12.08 -7.38
CA THR A 115 2.82 -12.72 -7.48
C THR A 115 1.68 -11.90 -6.88
N ALA A 116 1.97 -10.85 -6.10
CA ALA A 116 0.97 -10.00 -5.47
C ALA A 116 -0.10 -9.43 -6.43
N PRO A 117 0.23 -8.86 -7.62
CA PRO A 117 -0.79 -8.35 -8.54
C PRO A 117 -1.77 -9.43 -9.01
N PHE A 118 -1.32 -10.67 -9.18
CA PHE A 118 -2.19 -11.80 -9.54
C PHE A 118 -3.15 -12.15 -8.40
N LEU A 119 -2.63 -12.25 -7.17
CA LEU A 119 -3.45 -12.50 -5.99
C LEU A 119 -4.45 -11.35 -5.77
N THR A 120 -4.02 -10.10 -5.96
CA THR A 120 -4.89 -8.92 -5.90
C THR A 120 -5.97 -8.97 -6.97
N ALA A 121 -5.66 -9.35 -8.21
CA ALA A 121 -6.65 -9.48 -9.29
C ALA A 121 -7.71 -10.54 -8.98
N ILE A 122 -7.31 -11.68 -8.41
CA ILE A 122 -8.21 -12.75 -8.01
C ILE A 122 -9.09 -12.30 -6.83
N LEU A 123 -8.49 -11.71 -5.79
CA LEU A 123 -9.21 -11.19 -4.63
C LEU A 123 -10.17 -10.06 -5.02
N ALA A 124 -9.77 -9.14 -5.88
CA ALA A 124 -10.63 -8.07 -6.39
C ALA A 124 -11.86 -8.64 -7.11
N ARG A 125 -11.67 -9.68 -7.93
CA ARG A 125 -12.79 -10.37 -8.59
C ARG A 125 -13.75 -11.02 -7.59
N ILE A 126 -13.25 -11.61 -6.51
CA ILE A 126 -14.07 -12.31 -5.51
C ILE A 126 -14.79 -11.32 -4.57
N VAL A 127 -14.09 -10.28 -4.10
CA VAL A 127 -14.58 -9.35 -3.07
C VAL A 127 -15.36 -8.19 -3.68
N ILE A 128 -14.90 -7.63 -4.80
CA ILE A 128 -15.48 -6.45 -5.45
C ILE A 128 -16.44 -6.87 -6.58
N GLY A 129 -16.25 -8.04 -7.18
CA GLY A 129 -17.06 -8.54 -8.29
C GLY A 129 -16.67 -7.97 -9.66
N GLU A 130 -15.69 -7.07 -9.71
CA GLU A 130 -15.20 -6.47 -10.95
C GLU A 130 -14.35 -7.47 -11.75
N ARG A 131 -14.66 -7.60 -13.05
CA ARG A 131 -13.90 -8.45 -13.97
C ARG A 131 -12.67 -7.69 -14.45
N VAL A 132 -11.50 -8.12 -14.00
CA VAL A 132 -10.20 -7.61 -14.49
C VAL A 132 -10.07 -7.86 -16.00
N ALA A 133 -9.78 -6.80 -16.76
CA ALA A 133 -9.65 -6.86 -18.21
C ALA A 133 -8.49 -7.77 -18.64
N ARG A 134 -8.63 -8.45 -19.78
CA ARG A 134 -7.57 -9.34 -20.33
C ARG A 134 -6.26 -8.60 -20.59
N ALA A 135 -6.33 -7.32 -20.93
CA ALA A 135 -5.14 -6.47 -21.10
C ALA A 135 -4.38 -6.28 -19.78
N THR A 136 -5.07 -6.17 -18.64
CA THR A 136 -4.45 -6.07 -17.31
C THR A 136 -3.78 -7.39 -16.91
N TRP A 137 -4.39 -8.53 -17.24
CA TRP A 137 -3.77 -9.85 -17.06
C TRP A 137 -2.48 -10.00 -17.87
N LEU A 138 -2.48 -9.58 -19.14
CA LEU A 138 -1.28 -9.57 -19.98
C LEU A 138 -0.20 -8.65 -19.40
N ALA A 139 -0.56 -7.44 -18.96
CA ALA A 139 0.38 -6.51 -18.34
C ALA A 139 1.02 -7.10 -17.07
N MET A 140 0.25 -7.79 -16.22
CA MET A 140 0.78 -8.46 -15.03
C MET A 140 1.69 -9.65 -15.35
N THR A 141 1.48 -10.32 -16.49
CA THR A 141 2.29 -11.48 -16.92
C THR A 141 3.61 -11.05 -17.57
N VAL A 142 3.64 -9.87 -18.18
CA VAL A 142 4.82 -9.34 -18.87
C VAL A 142 5.72 -8.51 -17.94
N ALA A 143 5.15 -7.89 -16.90
CA ALA A 143 5.86 -7.10 -15.89
C ALA A 143 6.65 -7.98 -14.91
#